data_AF-A0A8J4CJH5-F1
#
_entry.id   AF-A0A8J4CJH5-F1
#
_cell.length_a   1.000
_cell.length_b   1.000
_cell.length_c   1.000
_cell.angle_alpha   90.00
_cell.angle_beta   90.00
_cell.angle_gamma   90.00
#
_symmetry.space_group_name_H-M   'P 1'
#
loop_
_entity.id
_entity.type
_entity.pdbx_description
1 polymer ?
#
loop_
_entity_poly.entity_id
_entity_poly.type
_entity_poly.pdbx_seq_one_letter_code
_entity_poly.pdbx_strand_id
1 'polypeptide(L)'
;VQESPPPPPPSPPPPPVKEFQAYKLKNYVYIFTTTKYTYDQAADFCYAKGYVLVPYNKREHKEATDALCYNSGRGCWTNGKQGNHCAYIDPNGGGGAYVRYCNEEQYALCYGKWP
;
A
#
# COMPACT_ATOMS: atom_id res chain seq x y z
N VAL A 1 46.73 -33.41 -15.05
CA VAL A 1 45.26 -33.28 -14.87
C VAL A 1 45.04 -31.96 -14.14
N GLN A 2 44.46 -30.97 -14.78
CA GLN A 2 44.30 -29.64 -14.20
C GLN A 2 43.01 -29.63 -13.38
N GLU A 3 43.15 -29.66 -12.06
CA GLU A 3 42.04 -29.65 -11.11
C GLU A 3 41.37 -28.27 -11.14
N SER A 4 40.07 -28.24 -11.41
CA SER A 4 39.31 -26.98 -11.45
C SER A 4 39.07 -26.48 -10.02
N PRO A 5 39.15 -25.16 -9.77
CA PRO A 5 38.89 -24.63 -8.44
C PRO A 5 37.44 -24.90 -8.01
N PRO A 6 37.20 -25.09 -6.70
CA PRO A 6 35.86 -25.35 -6.20
C PRO A 6 34.92 -24.16 -6.48
N PRO A 7 33.63 -24.41 -6.71
CA PRO A 7 32.66 -23.35 -6.92
C PRO A 7 32.57 -22.44 -5.68
N PRO A 8 32.31 -21.13 -5.87
CA PRO A 8 32.10 -20.22 -4.74
C PRO A 8 30.89 -20.66 -3.91
N PRO A 9 30.90 -20.41 -2.59
CA PRO A 9 29.76 -20.71 -1.74
C PRO A 9 28.51 -19.93 -2.18
N PRO A 10 27.31 -20.50 -2.03
CA PRO A 10 26.07 -19.81 -2.34
C PRO A 10 25.93 -18.54 -1.50
N SER A 11 25.52 -17.43 -2.12
CA SER A 11 25.27 -16.17 -1.43
C SER A 11 24.15 -16.33 -0.39
N PRO A 12 24.22 -15.64 0.76
CA PRO A 12 23.14 -15.67 1.75
C PRO A 12 21.82 -15.15 1.14
N PRO A 13 20.66 -15.67 1.57
CA PRO A 13 19.37 -15.21 1.09
C PRO A 13 19.19 -13.71 1.42
N PRO A 14 18.52 -12.94 0.54
CA PRO A 14 18.25 -11.53 0.80
C PRO A 14 17.43 -11.37 2.08
N PRO A 15 17.62 -10.27 2.83
CA PRO A 15 16.84 -10.01 4.02
C PRO A 15 15.34 -9.92 3.70
N PRO A 16 14.45 -10.26 4.66
CA PRO A 16 13.01 -10.14 4.46
C PRO A 16 12.63 -8.70 4.11
N VAL A 17 12.05 -8.50 2.92
CA VAL A 17 11.51 -7.19 2.53
C VAL A 17 10.27 -6.93 3.38
N LYS A 18 10.25 -5.81 4.11
CA LYS A 18 9.04 -5.41 4.85
C LYS A 18 7.93 -5.13 3.84
N GLU A 19 6.85 -5.91 3.92
CA GLU A 19 5.68 -5.81 3.02
C GLU A 19 4.91 -4.48 3.18
N PHE A 20 5.06 -3.83 4.34
CA PHE A 20 4.34 -2.60 4.65
C PHE A 20 5.02 -1.73 5.71
N GLN A 21 4.57 -0.48 5.78
CA GLN A 21 4.88 0.48 6.84
C GLN A 21 3.63 0.72 7.67
N ALA A 22 3.73 0.57 8.99
CA ALA A 22 2.63 0.86 9.90
C ALA A 22 2.72 2.31 10.41
N TYR A 23 1.58 2.97 10.51
CA TYR A 23 1.45 4.34 10.99
C TYR A 23 0.28 4.43 11.96
N LYS A 24 0.54 4.85 13.21
CA LYS A 24 -0.51 5.02 14.22
C LYS A 24 -0.91 6.49 14.28
N LEU A 25 -2.20 6.75 14.21
CA LEU A 25 -2.74 8.09 14.38
C LEU A 25 -4.08 8.04 15.12
N LYS A 26 -4.15 8.72 16.27
CA LYS A 26 -5.31 8.73 17.16
C LYS A 26 -5.70 7.28 17.52
N ASN A 27 -6.95 6.90 17.25
CA ASN A 27 -7.50 5.57 17.56
C ASN A 27 -7.43 4.62 16.36
N TYR A 28 -6.58 4.91 15.37
CA TYR A 28 -6.45 4.10 14.16
C TYR A 28 -5.00 3.68 13.94
N VAL A 29 -4.84 2.49 13.40
CA VAL A 29 -3.62 2.04 12.75
C VAL A 29 -3.85 1.99 11.26
N TYR A 30 -2.87 2.51 10.54
CA TYR A 30 -2.79 2.52 9.10
C TYR A 30 -1.63 1.64 8.66
N ILE A 31 -1.84 0.92 7.57
CA ILE A 31 -0.81 0.11 6.94
C ILE A 31 -0.68 0.57 5.50
N PHE A 32 0.52 1.04 5.15
CA PHE A 32 0.86 1.48 3.80
C PHE A 32 1.75 0.45 3.14
N THR A 33 1.36 -0.07 1.98
CA THR A 33 2.14 -1.11 1.29
C THR A 33 3.48 -0.56 0.79
N THR A 34 4.52 -1.40 0.80
CA THR A 34 5.82 -1.04 0.19
C THR A 34 5.89 -1.41 -1.29
N THR A 35 4.95 -2.23 -1.76
CA THR A 35 4.77 -2.65 -3.15
C THR A 35 3.41 -2.19 -3.68
N LYS A 36 3.26 -2.23 -5.01
CA LYS A 36 2.02 -1.87 -5.70
C LYS A 36 1.18 -3.11 -5.96
N TYR A 37 -0.13 -2.92 -5.96
CA TYR A 37 -1.14 -3.97 -6.16
C TYR A 37 -2.25 -3.43 -7.04
N THR A 38 -2.94 -4.33 -7.76
CA THR A 38 -4.27 -4.00 -8.29
C THR A 38 -5.24 -3.72 -7.15
N TYR A 39 -6.36 -3.06 -7.44
CA TYR A 39 -7.31 -2.68 -6.39
C TYR A 39 -7.83 -3.88 -5.58
N ASP A 40 -8.18 -4.98 -6.26
CA ASP A 40 -8.72 -6.17 -5.61
C ASP A 40 -7.63 -6.87 -4.76
N GLN A 41 -6.39 -6.97 -5.27
CA GLN A 41 -5.25 -7.47 -4.49
C GLN A 41 -4.94 -6.58 -3.27
N ALA A 42 -5.07 -5.26 -3.41
CA ALA A 42 -4.89 -4.32 -2.31
C ALA A 42 -5.94 -4.51 -1.22
N ALA A 43 -7.21 -4.72 -1.62
CA ALA A 43 -8.29 -5.04 -0.68
C ALA A 43 -7.99 -6.36 0.05
N ASP A 44 -7.64 -7.42 -0.68
CA ASP A 44 -7.27 -8.72 -0.12
C ASP A 44 -6.08 -8.62 0.85
N PHE A 45 -5.06 -7.83 0.49
CA PHE A 45 -3.93 -7.54 1.37
C PHE A 45 -4.38 -6.91 2.69
N CYS A 46 -5.24 -5.89 2.65
CA CYS A 46 -5.76 -5.26 3.85
C CYS A 46 -6.54 -6.26 4.71
N TYR A 47 -7.44 -7.04 4.10
CA TYR A 47 -8.27 -8.03 4.79
C TYR A 47 -7.44 -9.13 5.44
N ALA A 48 -6.42 -9.65 4.75
CA ALA A 48 -5.53 -10.68 5.28
C ALA A 48 -4.77 -10.24 6.55
N LYS A 49 -4.61 -8.92 6.75
CA LYS A 49 -3.99 -8.34 7.95
C LYS A 49 -5.02 -7.88 9.00
N GLY A 50 -6.31 -8.10 8.77
CA GLY A 50 -7.40 -7.68 9.68
C GLY A 50 -7.83 -6.21 9.53
N TYR A 51 -7.50 -5.58 8.41
CA TYR A 51 -7.80 -4.19 8.10
C TYR A 51 -8.68 -4.10 6.85
N VAL A 52 -9.03 -2.88 6.45
CA VAL A 52 -9.73 -2.59 5.18
C VAL A 52 -9.08 -1.41 4.49
N LEU A 53 -9.35 -1.20 3.19
CA LEU A 53 -8.92 0.03 2.51
C LEU A 53 -9.52 1.26 3.20
N VAL A 54 -8.72 2.32 3.33
CA VAL A 54 -9.15 3.56 3.98
C VAL A 54 -10.23 4.27 3.17
N PRO A 55 -11.36 4.70 3.76
CA PRO A 55 -12.39 5.41 3.03
C PRO A 55 -11.93 6.83 2.71
N TYR A 56 -12.03 7.22 1.43
CA TYR A 56 -11.58 8.53 0.95
C TYR A 56 -12.46 9.70 1.39
N ASN A 57 -13.71 9.42 1.77
CA ASN A 57 -14.73 10.43 2.08
C ASN A 57 -14.88 10.72 3.59
N LYS A 58 -13.96 10.22 4.43
CA LYS A 58 -14.01 10.34 5.89
C LYS A 58 -12.90 11.26 6.39
N ARG A 59 -13.30 12.39 6.97
CA ARG A 59 -12.37 13.44 7.41
C ARG A 59 -11.37 12.96 8.46
N GLU A 60 -11.75 11.99 9.29
CA GLU A 60 -10.87 11.41 10.31
C GLU A 60 -9.61 10.75 9.75
N HIS A 61 -9.63 10.32 8.47
CA HIS A 61 -8.48 9.70 7.81
C HIS A 61 -7.66 10.68 6.98
N LYS A 62 -8.13 11.93 6.81
CA LYS A 62 -7.51 12.90 5.91
C LYS A 62 -6.03 13.11 6.23
N GLU A 63 -5.72 13.24 7.51
CA GLU A 63 -4.35 13.45 7.98
C GLU A 63 -3.42 12.27 7.59
N ALA A 64 -3.91 11.04 7.68
CA ALA A 64 -3.15 9.86 7.28
C ALA A 64 -3.04 9.71 5.76
N THR A 65 -4.13 9.94 5.01
CA THR A 65 -4.10 9.90 3.54
C THR A 65 -3.21 11.00 2.96
N ASP A 66 -3.24 12.20 3.56
CA ASP A 66 -2.38 13.31 3.16
C ASP A 66 -0.91 12.95 3.41
N ALA A 67 -0.57 12.45 4.60
CA ALA A 67 0.81 12.12 4.95
C ALA A 67 1.37 10.97 4.11
N LEU A 68 0.61 9.88 3.96
CA LEU A 68 1.13 8.62 3.40
C LEU A 68 0.94 8.51 1.89
N CYS A 69 -0.12 9.10 1.32
CA CYS A 69 -0.42 8.96 -0.10
C CYS A 69 -0.10 10.23 -0.89
N TYR A 70 -0.61 11.38 -0.44
CA TYR A 70 -0.50 12.64 -1.19
C TYR A 70 0.88 13.29 -1.04
N ASN A 71 1.25 13.72 0.16
CA ASN A 71 2.49 14.45 0.45
C ASN A 71 3.75 13.59 0.25
N SER A 72 3.61 12.25 0.30
CA SER A 72 4.70 11.33 0.01
C SER A 72 5.03 11.23 -1.49
N GLY A 73 4.15 11.73 -2.36
CA GLY A 73 4.29 11.62 -3.81
C GLY A 73 3.98 10.22 -4.37
N ARG A 74 3.54 9.26 -3.54
CA ARG A 74 3.38 7.85 -3.95
C ARG A 74 2.00 7.54 -4.52
N GLY A 75 0.97 8.24 -4.05
CA GLY A 75 -0.43 7.92 -4.30
C GLY A 75 -0.86 6.58 -3.70
N CYS A 76 -2.16 6.34 -3.57
CA CYS A 76 -2.64 5.07 -3.04
C CYS A 76 -4.09 4.74 -3.38
N TRP A 77 -4.40 3.44 -3.42
CA TRP A 77 -5.75 2.92 -3.36
C TRP A 77 -6.43 3.25 -2.03
N THR A 78 -7.69 3.63 -2.14
CA THR A 78 -8.62 3.92 -1.04
C THR A 78 -9.95 3.26 -1.33
N ASN A 79 -10.81 3.09 -0.33
CA ASN A 79 -12.06 2.37 -0.50
C ASN A 79 -13.06 3.15 -1.36
N GLY A 80 -13.31 2.63 -2.56
CA GLY A 80 -14.35 3.09 -3.48
C GLY A 80 -14.17 2.38 -4.82
N LYS A 81 -15.18 1.64 -5.28
CA LYS A 81 -15.16 0.92 -6.56
C LYS A 81 -16.50 1.11 -7.26
N GLN A 82 -16.46 1.47 -8.54
CA GLN A 82 -17.62 1.60 -9.42
C GLN A 82 -17.31 0.97 -10.78
N GLY A 83 -17.79 -0.26 -11.01
CA GLY A 83 -17.42 -1.03 -12.19
C GLY A 83 -15.90 -1.28 -12.23
N ASN A 84 -15.25 -0.87 -13.32
CA ASN A 84 -13.80 -1.01 -13.53
C ASN A 84 -12.98 0.19 -13.04
N HIS A 85 -13.63 1.12 -12.31
CA HIS A 85 -13.05 2.34 -11.81
C HIS A 85 -12.94 2.32 -10.29
N CYS A 86 -11.77 2.70 -9.78
CA CYS A 86 -11.41 2.57 -8.37
C CYS A 86 -10.86 3.88 -7.80
N ALA A 87 -11.14 4.13 -6.53
CA ALA A 87 -10.81 5.35 -5.82
C ALA A 87 -9.33 5.39 -5.44
N TYR A 88 -8.67 6.48 -5.85
CA TYR A 88 -7.24 6.66 -5.75
C TYR A 88 -6.91 8.05 -5.23
N ILE A 89 -5.99 8.17 -4.28
CA ILE A 89 -5.45 9.49 -3.90
C ILE A 89 -4.31 9.83 -4.85
N ASP A 90 -4.51 10.86 -5.68
CA ASP A 90 -3.52 11.32 -6.64
C ASP A 90 -2.56 12.33 -5.98
N PRO A 91 -1.25 12.04 -5.92
CA PRO A 91 -0.24 12.96 -5.38
C PRO A 91 -0.14 14.27 -6.16
N ASN A 92 -0.61 14.32 -7.41
CA ASN A 92 -0.61 15.52 -8.25
C ASN A 92 -1.99 16.20 -8.30
N GLY A 93 -2.99 15.62 -7.63
CA GLY A 93 -4.39 16.03 -7.69
C GLY A 93 -4.85 16.90 -6.51
N GLY A 94 -3.96 17.62 -5.84
CA GLY A 94 -4.34 18.51 -4.73
C GLY A 94 -4.90 17.79 -3.49
N GLY A 95 -4.63 16.49 -3.32
CA GLY A 95 -5.00 15.71 -2.13
C GLY A 95 -6.43 15.17 -2.12
N GLY A 96 -7.16 15.27 -3.23
CA GLY A 96 -8.47 14.67 -3.42
C GLY A 96 -8.44 13.21 -3.87
N ALA A 97 -9.61 12.57 -3.84
CA ALA A 97 -9.82 11.26 -4.46
C ALA A 97 -10.13 11.41 -5.95
N TYR A 98 -9.43 10.62 -6.75
CA TYR A 98 -9.54 10.49 -8.19
C TYR A 98 -9.95 9.07 -8.56
N VAL A 99 -10.23 8.89 -9.84
CA VAL A 99 -10.60 7.62 -10.41
C VAL A 99 -9.45 7.09 -11.26
N ARG A 100 -9.12 5.81 -11.08
CA ARG A 100 -8.17 5.04 -11.89
C ARG A 100 -8.80 3.71 -12.31
N TYR A 101 -8.24 3.03 -13.30
CA TYR A 101 -8.71 1.68 -13.62
C TYR A 101 -8.27 0.70 -12.53
N CYS A 102 -9.18 -0.17 -12.08
CA CYS A 102 -8.93 -1.07 -10.95
C CYS A 102 -7.82 -2.10 -11.20
N ASN A 103 -7.45 -2.34 -12.47
CA ASN A 103 -6.37 -3.23 -12.88
C ASN A 103 -5.00 -2.53 -12.93
N GLU A 104 -4.92 -1.22 -12.70
CA GLU A 104 -3.64 -0.53 -12.50
C GLU A 104 -3.02 -0.95 -11.17
N GLU A 105 -1.69 -0.93 -11.09
CA GLU A 105 -0.99 -1.20 -9.84
C GLU A 105 -0.64 0.09 -9.11
N GLN A 106 -1.12 0.24 -7.88
CA GLN A 106 -0.83 1.37 -7.00
C GLN A 106 -0.48 0.87 -5.60
N TYR A 107 0.16 1.72 -4.79
CA TYR A 107 0.26 1.43 -3.36
C TYR A 107 -1.13 1.41 -2.73
N ALA A 108 -1.25 0.80 -1.56
CA ALA A 108 -2.52 0.74 -0.84
C ALA A 108 -2.36 1.31 0.56
N LEU A 109 -3.40 2.01 1.02
CA LEU A 109 -3.52 2.46 2.40
C LEU A 109 -4.68 1.73 3.07
N CYS A 110 -4.33 0.81 3.96
CA CYS A 110 -5.27 0.12 4.82
C CYS A 110 -5.43 0.88 6.13
N TYR A 111 -6.55 0.67 6.82
CA TYR A 111 -6.77 1.15 8.17
C TYR A 111 -7.61 0.18 9.01
N GLY A 112 -7.53 0.37 10.31
CA GLY A 112 -8.43 -0.26 11.30
C GLY A 112 -8.33 0.44 12.64
N LYS A 113 -9.29 0.17 13.51
CA LYS A 113 -9.27 0.73 14.87
C LYS A 113 -8.16 0.08 15.67
N TRP A 114 -7.39 0.90 16.37
CA TRP A 114 -6.50 0.42 17.40
C TRP A 114 -7.35 0.02 18.62
N PRO A 115 -7.17 -1.20 19.18
CA PRO A 115 -7.90 -1.64 20.36
C PRO A 115 -7.61 -0.78 21.60
#